data_AF-A0A2H0QFV0-F1
#
_entry.id   AF-A0A2H0QFV0-F1
#
_cell.length_a   1.000
_cell.length_b   1.000
_cell.length_c   1.000
_cell.angle_alpha   90.00
_cell.angle_beta   90.00
_cell.angle_gamma   90.00
#
_symmetry.space_group_name_H-M   'P 1'
#
loop_
_entity.id
_entity.type
_entity.pdbx_description
1 polymer ?
#
loop_
_entity_poly.entity_id
_entity_poly.type
_entity_poly.pdbx_seq_one_letter_code
_entity_poly.pdbx_strand_id
1 'polypeptide(L)'
;MTVDFDPKAAGIEANFMFELTEQGDLSVKATEVPPTRSIIFLKKTIENQDSNDVNTIDAKYDLIMFERSQIMKALDGGIQDIYLESEALEFVLPGNVDLSRSSMDLRIRKKDETKFEKSLVASQYKGSFDGQKTTIKINLKALGAPKLGGLFSKKHQVKIVFKLDYSDLGSLLVPNTANLSTQIDREVKVQD
;
A
#
# COMPACT_ATOMS: atom_id res chain seq x y z
N MET A 1 11.98 18.10 40.60
CA MET A 1 11.51 18.56 39.28
C MET A 1 11.13 17.29 38.53
N THR A 2 9.86 16.93 38.66
CA THR A 2 9.31 15.71 38.08
C THR A 2 8.83 16.08 36.68
N VAL A 3 9.38 15.43 35.67
CA VAL A 3 8.89 15.59 34.30
C VAL A 3 7.61 14.76 34.22
N ASP A 4 6.47 15.44 34.26
CA ASP A 4 5.19 14.81 33.92
C ASP A 4 5.23 14.45 32.44
N PHE A 5 5.23 13.15 32.16
CA PHE A 5 5.04 12.61 30.82
C PHE A 5 3.54 12.62 30.56
N ASP A 6 3.06 13.50 29.68
CA ASP A 6 1.67 13.53 29.21
C ASP A 6 1.46 12.38 28.20
N PRO A 7 0.74 11.30 28.54
CA PRO A 7 0.50 10.19 27.63
C PRO A 7 -0.57 10.50 26.58
N LYS A 8 -1.08 11.73 26.51
CA LYS A 8 -1.89 12.18 25.37
C LYS A 8 -1.00 12.51 24.18
N ALA A 9 -0.31 11.49 23.66
CA ALA A 9 -0.29 11.40 22.20
C ALA A 9 -1.76 11.37 21.79
N ALA A 10 -2.22 12.43 21.11
CA ALA A 10 -3.58 12.51 20.58
C ALA A 10 -3.90 11.17 19.91
N GLY A 11 -4.74 10.37 20.57
CA GLY A 11 -5.00 9.00 20.17
C GLY A 11 -5.57 8.96 18.76
N ILE A 12 -5.37 7.84 18.08
CA ILE A 12 -6.10 7.53 16.86
C ILE A 12 -7.57 7.33 17.29
N GLU A 13 -8.43 8.32 17.07
CA GLU A 13 -9.84 8.27 17.50
C GLU A 13 -10.80 8.26 16.30
N ALA A 14 -11.87 7.50 16.41
CA ALA A 14 -12.93 7.46 15.43
C ALA A 14 -14.26 7.18 16.11
N ASN A 15 -15.33 7.76 15.58
CA ASN A 15 -16.67 7.49 16.06
C ASN A 15 -17.28 6.35 15.25
N PHE A 16 -17.86 5.37 15.94
CA PHE A 16 -18.52 4.22 15.34
C PHE A 16 -20.01 4.24 15.64
N MET A 17 -20.81 3.98 14.62
CA MET A 17 -22.24 3.78 14.75
C MET A 17 -22.59 2.40 14.19
N PHE A 18 -23.30 1.62 14.99
CA PHE A 18 -23.77 0.29 14.65
C PHE A 18 -25.28 0.36 14.44
N GLU A 19 -25.75 0.00 13.25
CA GLU A 19 -27.17 -0.03 12.91
C GLU A 19 -27.56 -1.47 12.54
N LEU A 20 -28.58 -2.02 13.20
CA LEU A 20 -29.20 -3.28 12.81
C LEU A 20 -30.24 -2.99 11.72
N THR A 21 -30.08 -3.58 10.55
CA THR A 21 -31.06 -3.44 9.47
C THR A 21 -32.31 -4.27 9.74
N GLU A 22 -33.41 -3.96 9.05
CA GLU A 22 -34.65 -4.73 9.13
C GLU A 22 -34.50 -6.19 8.65
N GLN A 23 -33.42 -6.49 7.92
CA GLN A 23 -33.07 -7.84 7.47
C GLN A 23 -32.22 -8.61 8.50
N GLY A 24 -31.89 -7.99 9.64
CA GLY A 24 -31.05 -8.58 10.69
C GLY A 24 -29.55 -8.41 10.45
N ASP A 25 -29.13 -7.65 9.43
CA ASP A 25 -27.71 -7.39 9.19
C ASP A 25 -27.20 -6.24 10.07
N LEU A 26 -26.06 -6.42 10.73
CA LEU A 26 -25.39 -5.34 11.44
C LEU A 26 -24.52 -4.55 10.45
N SER A 27 -24.84 -3.27 10.25
CA SER A 27 -24.02 -2.32 9.51
C SER A 27 -23.20 -1.46 10.46
N VAL A 28 -21.96 -1.16 10.07
CA VAL A 28 -21.03 -0.32 10.84
C VAL A 28 -20.65 0.88 9.99
N LYS A 29 -20.86 2.08 10.52
CA LYS A 29 -20.40 3.33 9.92
C LYS A 29 -19.34 3.93 10.83
N ALA A 30 -18.26 4.42 10.25
CA ALA A 30 -17.20 5.11 10.98
C ALA A 30 -16.99 6.52 10.43
N THR A 31 -16.78 7.49 11.33
CA THR A 31 -16.36 8.84 10.98
C THR A 31 -15.06 9.19 11.69
N GLU A 32 -14.13 9.77 10.95
CA GLU A 32 -12.86 10.29 11.48
C GLU A 32 -13.15 11.50 12.38
N VAL A 33 -12.57 11.52 13.59
CA VAL A 33 -12.69 12.65 14.50
C VAL A 33 -11.54 13.63 14.23
N PRO A 34 -11.79 14.87 13.75
CA PRO A 34 -10.72 15.85 13.60
C PRO A 34 -10.04 16.14 14.95
N PRO A 35 -8.70 16.23 15.04
CA PRO A 35 -7.70 16.25 13.97
C PRO A 35 -7.07 14.88 13.65
N THR A 36 -7.61 13.78 14.21
CA THR A 36 -7.03 12.45 14.04
C THR A 36 -7.08 12.05 12.57
N ARG A 37 -5.95 11.54 12.06
CA ARG A 37 -5.80 11.11 10.67
C ARG A 37 -5.77 9.59 10.68
N SER A 38 -6.92 8.93 10.68
CA SER A 38 -7.07 7.51 11.02
C SER A 38 -7.65 6.71 9.86
N ILE A 39 -7.06 5.55 9.57
CA ILE A 39 -7.61 4.56 8.63
C ILE A 39 -8.10 3.36 9.43
N ILE A 40 -9.31 2.88 9.10
CA ILE A 40 -9.97 1.83 9.87
C ILE A 40 -10.43 0.73 8.93
N PHE A 41 -10.01 -0.49 9.23
CA PHE A 41 -10.45 -1.70 8.55
C PHE A 41 -11.38 -2.51 9.46
N LEU A 42 -12.43 -3.08 8.87
CA LEU A 42 -13.37 -3.96 9.54
C LEU A 42 -13.30 -5.36 8.94
N LYS A 43 -12.94 -6.33 9.76
CA LYS A 43 -13.01 -7.74 9.42
C LYS A 43 -14.20 -8.39 10.13
N LYS A 44 -15.14 -8.93 9.34
CA LYS A 44 -16.26 -9.74 9.85
C LYS A 44 -15.88 -11.21 9.77
N THR A 45 -16.03 -11.92 10.88
CA THR A 45 -15.89 -13.37 10.99
C THR A 45 -17.22 -13.93 11.47
N ILE A 46 -17.76 -14.92 10.76
CA ILE A 46 -19.00 -15.59 11.14
C ILE A 46 -18.62 -16.99 11.61
N GLU A 47 -18.97 -17.30 12.85
CA GLU A 47 -18.83 -18.62 13.43
C GLU A 47 -20.24 -19.19 13.62
N ASN A 48 -20.48 -20.39 13.10
CA ASN A 48 -21.72 -21.11 13.37
C ASN A 48 -21.45 -22.15 14.45
N GLN A 49 -22.19 -22.07 15.55
CA GLN A 49 -22.18 -23.10 16.59
C GLN A 49 -23.51 -23.85 16.57
N ASP A 50 -23.45 -25.12 16.17
CA ASP A 50 -24.58 -26.03 16.27
C ASP A 50 -24.65 -26.58 17.70
N SER A 51 -25.66 -26.15 18.46
CA SER A 51 -25.95 -26.72 19.77
C SER A 51 -27.44 -27.03 19.88
N ASN A 52 -27.76 -28.33 19.89
CA ASN A 52 -29.02 -28.92 20.38
C ASN A 52 -30.27 -28.07 20.11
N ASP A 53 -30.67 -28.00 18.83
CA ASP A 53 -31.89 -27.39 18.28
C ASP A 53 -31.94 -25.86 18.13
N VAL A 54 -30.86 -25.13 18.44
CA VAL A 54 -30.72 -23.70 18.10
C VAL A 54 -29.43 -23.45 17.34
N ASN A 55 -29.53 -23.02 16.08
CA ASN A 55 -28.37 -22.50 15.34
C ASN A 55 -28.03 -21.12 15.91
N THR A 56 -26.88 -21.03 16.58
CA THR A 56 -26.35 -19.74 17.05
C THR A 56 -25.31 -19.27 16.05
N ILE A 57 -25.61 -18.15 15.37
CA ILE A 57 -24.68 -17.50 14.45
C ILE A 57 -24.00 -16.37 15.22
N ASP A 58 -22.75 -16.60 15.62
CA ASP A 58 -21.92 -15.58 16.26
C ASP A 58 -21.16 -14.82 15.18
N ALA A 59 -21.42 -13.51 15.09
CA ALA A 59 -20.67 -12.61 14.21
C ALA A 59 -19.67 -11.81 15.04
N LYS A 60 -18.37 -12.08 14.84
CA LYS A 60 -17.29 -11.31 15.42
C LYS A 60 -16.81 -10.24 14.44
N TYR A 61 -16.66 -9.02 14.95
CA TYR A 61 -16.17 -7.88 14.19
C TYR A 61 -14.86 -7.39 14.80
N ASP A 62 -13.77 -7.54 14.05
CA ASP A 62 -12.46 -7.03 14.45
C ASP A 62 -12.21 -5.70 13.73
N LEU A 63 -11.96 -4.65 14.53
CA LEU A 63 -11.60 -3.31 14.05
C LEU A 63 -10.10 -3.11 14.20
N ILE A 64 -9.43 -2.74 13.10
CA ILE A 64 -8.00 -2.43 13.10
C ILE A 64 -7.82 -0.98 12.66
N MET A 65 -7.16 -0.19 13.51
CA MET A 65 -6.95 1.24 13.31
C MET A 65 -5.48 1.53 13.06
N PHE A 66 -5.21 2.37 12.06
CA PHE A 66 -3.86 2.82 11.70
C PHE A 66 -3.81 4.34 11.58
N GLU A 67 -2.63 4.91 11.82
CA GLU A 67 -2.36 6.28 11.42
C GLU A 67 -2.32 6.38 9.89
N ARG A 68 -3.10 7.29 9.34
CA ARG A 68 -3.15 7.60 7.90
C ARG A 68 -1.77 8.02 7.37
N SER A 69 -0.98 8.72 8.18
CA SER A 69 0.40 9.12 7.83
C SER A 69 1.31 7.92 7.58
N GLN A 70 1.03 6.76 8.21
CA GLN A 70 1.83 5.56 8.05
C GLN A 70 1.46 4.81 6.76
N ILE A 71 0.16 4.73 6.44
CA ILE A 71 -0.32 3.96 5.27
C ILE A 71 -0.30 4.81 3.98
N MET A 72 -0.75 6.06 4.03
CA MET A 72 -1.09 6.83 2.83
C MET A 72 0.02 7.72 2.31
N LYS A 73 1.06 7.96 3.12
CA LYS A 73 2.10 8.93 2.74
C LYS A 73 2.76 8.58 1.40
N ALA A 74 2.94 7.29 1.12
CA ALA A 74 3.48 6.81 -0.16
C ALA A 74 2.52 7.03 -1.34
N LEU A 75 1.22 6.94 -1.10
CA LEU A 75 0.18 7.07 -2.12
C LEU A 75 -0.10 8.53 -2.44
N ASP A 76 -0.18 9.38 -1.42
CA ASP A 76 -0.37 10.82 -1.56
C ASP A 76 0.86 11.48 -2.22
N GLY A 77 2.07 11.02 -1.88
CA GLY A 77 3.32 11.56 -2.43
C GLY A 77 3.78 10.95 -3.75
N GLY A 78 3.23 9.78 -4.12
CA GLY A 78 3.53 9.06 -5.36
C GLY A 78 4.97 8.53 -5.47
N ILE A 79 5.28 7.89 -6.60
CA ILE A 79 6.65 7.46 -6.93
C ILE A 79 7.51 8.67 -7.32
N GLN A 80 8.69 8.75 -6.71
CA GLN A 80 9.67 9.82 -6.88
C GLN A 80 11.02 9.24 -7.33
N ASP A 81 11.89 10.10 -7.86
CA ASP A 81 13.30 9.80 -8.13
C ASP A 81 13.56 8.45 -8.81
N ILE A 82 13.00 8.27 -10.02
CA ILE A 82 13.16 7.03 -10.79
C ILE A 82 14.53 7.02 -11.49
N TYR A 83 15.38 6.06 -11.10
CA TYR A 83 16.69 5.81 -11.70
C TYR A 83 16.69 4.47 -12.41
N LEU A 84 16.95 4.49 -13.72
CA LEU A 84 17.09 3.29 -14.53
C LEU A 84 18.56 3.11 -14.90
N GLU A 85 19.13 1.99 -14.46
CA GLU A 85 20.47 1.54 -14.84
C GLU A 85 20.37 0.39 -15.86
N SER A 86 21.52 -0.03 -16.38
CA SER A 86 21.58 -1.12 -17.37
C SER A 86 21.06 -2.47 -16.84
N GLU A 87 21.16 -2.71 -15.52
CA GLU A 87 20.77 -3.97 -14.85
C GLU A 87 19.84 -3.77 -13.63
N ALA A 88 19.51 -2.53 -13.27
CA ALA A 88 18.72 -2.21 -12.08
C ALA A 88 17.72 -1.07 -12.31
N LEU A 89 16.66 -1.05 -11.50
CA LEU A 89 15.72 0.05 -11.39
C LEU A 89 15.59 0.43 -9.92
N GLU A 90 15.70 1.72 -9.62
CA GLU A 90 15.49 2.28 -8.30
C GLU A 90 14.44 3.38 -8.38
N PHE A 91 13.62 3.48 -7.33
CA PHE A 91 12.72 4.61 -7.13
C PHE A 91 12.40 4.80 -5.65
N VAL A 92 11.82 5.95 -5.33
CA VAL A 92 11.51 6.36 -3.96
C VAL A 92 10.00 6.44 -3.75
N LEU A 93 9.54 5.95 -2.60
CA LEU A 93 8.21 6.21 -2.06
C LEU A 93 8.33 6.97 -0.74
N PRO A 94 7.57 8.06 -0.53
CA PRO A 94 7.57 8.77 0.74
C PRO A 94 6.89 7.95 1.85
N GLY A 95 7.38 8.06 3.08
CA GLY A 95 6.87 7.29 4.22
C GLY A 95 7.46 5.90 4.37
N ASN A 96 6.99 5.16 5.37
CA ASN A 96 7.37 3.78 5.62
C ASN A 96 6.38 2.85 4.89
N VAL A 97 6.84 2.16 3.86
CA VAL A 97 5.99 1.27 3.07
C VAL A 97 6.15 -0.18 3.53
N ASP A 98 5.05 -0.80 3.95
CA ASP A 98 5.02 -2.23 4.22
C ASP A 98 5.08 -3.02 2.90
N LEU A 99 6.30 -3.39 2.50
CA LEU A 99 6.50 -4.11 1.26
C LEU A 99 5.89 -5.51 1.26
N SER A 100 5.67 -6.14 2.43
CA SER A 100 5.07 -7.49 2.48
C SER A 100 3.66 -7.53 1.88
N ARG A 101 2.99 -6.37 1.90
CA ARG A 101 1.63 -6.14 1.40
C ARG A 101 1.62 -5.55 -0.01
N SER A 102 2.77 -5.47 -0.66
CA SER A 102 2.89 -4.79 -1.94
C SER A 102 2.98 -5.75 -3.13
N SER A 103 2.47 -5.27 -4.26
CA SER A 103 2.72 -5.84 -5.58
C SER A 103 3.03 -4.72 -6.58
N MET A 104 3.74 -5.07 -7.65
CA MET A 104 4.18 -4.08 -8.63
C MET A 104 4.07 -4.62 -10.04
N ASP A 105 3.39 -3.89 -10.92
CA ASP A 105 3.47 -4.13 -12.37
C ASP A 105 4.51 -3.17 -12.96
N LEU A 106 5.60 -3.71 -13.49
CA LEU A 106 6.69 -2.95 -14.10
C LEU A 106 6.71 -3.19 -15.61
N ARG A 107 6.73 -2.10 -16.38
CA ARG A 107 6.90 -2.13 -17.83
C ARG A 107 7.95 -1.09 -18.26
N ILE A 108 8.92 -1.51 -19.06
CA ILE A 108 9.98 -0.67 -19.62
C ILE A 108 9.90 -0.75 -21.15
N ARG A 109 9.80 0.40 -21.81
CA ARG A 109 9.72 0.55 -23.27
C ARG A 109 10.86 1.38 -23.83
N LYS A 110 11.20 1.13 -25.10
CA LYS A 110 12.17 1.93 -25.87
C LYS A 110 11.61 2.12 -27.28
N LYS A 111 11.34 3.38 -27.69
CA LYS A 111 10.70 3.69 -28.98
C LYS A 111 9.45 2.82 -29.24
N ASP A 112 8.53 2.83 -28.28
CA ASP A 112 7.26 2.08 -28.30
C ASP A 112 7.37 0.55 -28.21
N GLU A 113 8.57 -0.02 -28.30
CA GLU A 113 8.80 -1.46 -28.12
C GLU A 113 8.96 -1.81 -26.63
N THR A 114 8.17 -2.76 -26.12
CA THR A 114 8.32 -3.28 -24.76
C THR A 114 9.59 -4.11 -24.66
N LYS A 115 10.51 -3.68 -23.81
CA LYS A 115 11.79 -4.36 -23.53
C LYS A 115 11.73 -5.25 -22.30
N PHE A 116 10.91 -4.88 -21.33
CA PHE A 116 10.69 -5.67 -20.14
C PHE A 116 9.28 -5.40 -19.62
N GLU A 117 8.58 -6.46 -19.23
CA GLU A 117 7.27 -6.36 -18.59
C GLU A 117 7.09 -7.53 -17.63
N LYS A 118 6.78 -7.23 -16.37
CA LYS A 118 6.59 -8.25 -15.34
C LYS A 118 5.76 -7.73 -14.18
N SER A 119 4.88 -8.58 -13.67
CA SER A 119 4.27 -8.41 -12.35
C SER A 119 5.19 -9.01 -11.29
N LEU A 120 5.52 -8.22 -10.29
CA LEU A 120 6.44 -8.54 -9.21
C LEU A 120 5.68 -8.65 -7.90
N VAL A 121 6.02 -9.68 -7.12
CA VAL A 121 5.60 -9.81 -5.73
C VAL A 121 6.65 -9.23 -4.79
N ALA A 122 6.25 -8.92 -3.56
CA ALA A 122 7.10 -8.34 -2.51
C ALA A 122 8.53 -8.92 -2.41
N SER A 123 8.68 -10.25 -2.57
CA SER A 123 9.98 -10.93 -2.45
C SER A 123 10.96 -10.65 -3.60
N GLN A 124 10.51 -10.03 -4.69
CA GLN A 124 11.30 -9.79 -5.90
C GLN A 124 11.92 -8.40 -5.98
N TYR A 125 11.71 -7.56 -4.97
CA TYR A 125 12.35 -6.25 -4.83
C TYR A 125 12.70 -5.99 -3.37
N LYS A 126 13.63 -5.06 -3.16
CA LYS A 126 14.12 -4.71 -1.83
C LYS A 126 13.72 -3.29 -1.48
N GLY A 127 13.30 -3.07 -0.24
CA GLY A 127 13.07 -1.76 0.33
C GLY A 127 14.08 -1.44 1.39
N SER A 128 14.48 -0.17 1.48
CA SER A 128 15.20 0.37 2.63
C SER A 128 14.51 1.63 3.09
N PHE A 129 14.13 1.69 4.37
CA PHE A 129 13.54 2.87 4.99
C PHE A 129 14.61 3.66 5.75
N ASP A 130 14.68 4.97 5.49
CA ASP A 130 15.69 5.86 6.10
C ASP A 130 15.15 6.72 7.26
N GLY A 131 13.91 6.48 7.69
CA GLY A 131 13.21 7.31 8.67
C GLY A 131 12.20 8.29 8.06
N GLN A 132 12.29 8.55 6.75
CA GLN A 132 11.37 9.47 6.05
C GLN A 132 10.75 8.88 4.79
N LYS A 133 11.51 8.07 4.04
CA LYS A 133 11.12 7.49 2.75
C LYS A 133 11.63 6.05 2.62
N THR A 134 10.94 5.28 1.79
CA THR A 134 11.34 3.93 1.40
C THR A 134 11.92 3.97 -0.01
N THR A 135 13.19 3.63 -0.14
CA THR A 135 13.84 3.41 -1.43
C THR A 135 13.60 1.96 -1.87
N ILE A 136 13.03 1.78 -3.06
CA ILE A 136 12.78 0.46 -3.66
C ILE A 136 13.83 0.20 -4.75
N LYS A 137 14.51 -0.93 -4.64
CA LYS A 137 15.51 -1.43 -5.60
C LYS A 137 15.07 -2.74 -6.23
N ILE A 138 15.14 -2.79 -7.55
CA ILE A 138 14.78 -3.94 -8.37
C ILE A 138 16.01 -4.37 -9.19
N ASN A 139 16.38 -5.64 -9.07
CA ASN A 139 17.44 -6.22 -9.89
C ASN A 139 16.82 -6.76 -11.19
N LEU A 140 16.89 -5.98 -12.25
CA LEU A 140 16.28 -6.31 -13.54
C LEU A 140 16.94 -7.54 -14.17
N LYS A 141 18.26 -7.68 -14.02
CA LYS A 141 19.00 -8.85 -14.52
C LYS A 141 18.57 -10.16 -13.89
N ALA A 142 18.42 -10.19 -12.56
CA ALA A 142 17.92 -11.36 -11.85
C ALA A 142 16.47 -11.71 -12.26
N LEU A 143 15.71 -10.72 -12.74
CA LEU A 143 14.35 -10.91 -13.23
C LEU A 143 14.26 -11.28 -14.73
N GLY A 144 15.41 -11.38 -15.41
CA GLY A 144 15.51 -11.77 -16.82
C GLY A 144 15.38 -10.61 -17.81
N ALA A 145 15.53 -9.36 -17.37
CA ALA A 145 15.50 -8.23 -18.29
C ALA A 145 16.74 -8.24 -19.21
N PRO A 146 16.58 -7.92 -20.50
CA PRO A 146 17.73 -7.71 -21.37
C PRO A 146 18.53 -6.49 -20.90
N LYS A 147 19.84 -6.46 -21.19
CA LYS A 147 20.67 -5.29 -20.88
C LYS A 147 20.09 -4.06 -21.59
N LEU A 148 19.76 -3.03 -20.82
CA LEU A 148 19.02 -1.86 -21.32
C LEU A 148 19.92 -0.79 -22.01
N GLY A 149 21.23 -1.07 -22.14
CA GLY A 149 22.26 -0.18 -22.73
C GLY A 149 22.74 -0.53 -24.16
N GLY A 150 23.37 0.43 -24.84
CA GLY A 150 23.98 0.32 -26.18
C GLY A 150 24.61 1.64 -26.67
N LEU A 151 25.36 1.65 -27.80
CA LEU A 151 26.18 2.79 -28.30
C LEU A 151 25.46 4.16 -28.43
N PHE A 152 24.13 4.18 -28.41
CA PHE A 152 23.33 5.40 -28.35
C PHE A 152 22.40 5.33 -27.13
N SER A 153 22.67 6.14 -26.10
CA SER A 153 21.81 6.28 -24.92
C SER A 153 20.48 6.93 -25.31
N LYS A 154 19.47 6.11 -25.57
CA LYS A 154 18.11 6.57 -25.87
C LYS A 154 17.26 6.55 -24.60
N LYS A 155 16.31 7.47 -24.52
CA LYS A 155 15.32 7.51 -23.44
C LYS A 155 14.46 6.24 -23.45
N HIS A 156 14.12 5.76 -22.27
CA HIS A 156 13.18 4.66 -22.04
C HIS A 156 11.95 5.20 -21.36
N GLN A 157 10.78 4.65 -21.65
CA GLN A 157 9.56 4.91 -20.88
C GLN A 157 9.43 3.83 -19.81
N VAL A 158 9.35 4.24 -18.55
CA VAL A 158 9.14 3.34 -17.42
C VAL A 158 7.74 3.58 -16.90
N LYS A 159 6.92 2.53 -16.94
CA LYS A 159 5.62 2.48 -16.29
C LYS A 159 5.70 1.59 -15.06
N ILE A 160 5.38 2.16 -13.90
CA ILE A 160 5.30 1.45 -12.62
C ILE A 160 3.89 1.59 -12.11
N VAL A 161 3.23 0.45 -11.83
CA VAL A 161 1.98 0.41 -11.07
C VAL A 161 2.26 -0.28 -9.73
N PHE A 162 2.37 0.50 -8.67
CA PHE A 162 2.62 -0.01 -7.33
C PHE A 162 1.32 -0.08 -6.54
N LYS A 163 1.01 -1.24 -5.96
CA LYS A 163 -0.24 -1.52 -5.26
C LYS A 163 0.04 -2.02 -3.85
N LEU A 164 -0.73 -1.54 -2.88
CA LEU A 164 -0.77 -2.05 -1.52
C LEU A 164 -2.08 -2.82 -1.30
N ASP A 165 -1.99 -4.01 -0.73
CA ASP A 165 -3.12 -4.88 -0.43
C ASP A 165 -3.34 -5.01 1.08
N TYR A 166 -4.51 -4.56 1.52
CA TYR A 166 -4.98 -4.65 2.90
C TYR A 166 -6.28 -5.49 3.00
N SER A 167 -6.57 -6.31 1.99
CA SER A 167 -7.79 -7.13 1.96
C SER A 167 -7.90 -8.12 3.11
N ASP A 168 -6.78 -8.58 3.67
CA ASP A 168 -6.71 -9.44 4.85
C ASP A 168 -7.21 -8.78 6.14
N LEU A 169 -7.16 -7.43 6.19
CA LEU A 169 -7.63 -6.61 7.30
C LEU A 169 -9.14 -6.32 7.21
N GLY A 170 -9.75 -6.59 6.05
CA GLY A 170 -11.18 -6.41 5.80
C GLY A 170 -11.52 -5.12 5.05
N SER A 171 -12.77 -4.67 5.16
CA SER A 171 -13.29 -3.53 4.39
C SER A 171 -12.90 -2.20 5.02
N LEU A 172 -12.52 -1.23 4.19
CA LEU A 172 -12.22 0.13 4.63
C LEU A 172 -13.52 0.84 5.06
N LEU A 173 -13.60 1.26 6.34
CA LEU A 173 -14.78 1.94 6.87
C LEU A 173 -14.75 3.46 6.72
N VAL A 174 -13.55 4.06 6.73
CA VAL A 174 -13.37 5.49 6.48
C VAL A 174 -12.80 5.64 5.07
N PRO A 175 -13.62 6.00 4.07
CA PRO A 175 -13.16 6.09 2.69
C PRO A 175 -12.06 7.13 2.57
N ASN A 176 -10.95 6.74 1.96
CA ASN A 176 -9.94 7.67 1.49
C ASN A 176 -10.07 7.83 -0.02
N THR A 177 -9.91 9.05 -0.52
CA THR A 177 -9.98 9.39 -1.94
C THR A 177 -8.75 8.95 -2.74
N ALA A 178 -7.69 8.48 -2.08
CA ALA A 178 -6.51 7.94 -2.76
C ALA A 178 -6.63 6.41 -2.88
N ASN A 179 -6.98 5.93 -4.08
CA ASN A 179 -6.87 4.51 -4.43
C ASN A 179 -5.43 4.03 -4.13
N LEU A 180 -5.29 2.83 -3.57
CA LEU A 180 -4.00 2.24 -3.14
C LEU A 180 -3.06 1.85 -4.30
N SER A 181 -3.28 2.41 -5.49
CA SER A 181 -2.50 2.17 -6.68
C SER A 181 -1.92 3.48 -7.21
N THR A 182 -0.60 3.56 -7.34
CA THR A 182 0.05 4.67 -8.06
C THR A 182 0.53 4.18 -9.40
N GLN A 183 0.16 4.88 -10.47
CA GLN A 183 0.68 4.66 -11.82
C GLN A 183 1.52 5.87 -12.22
N ILE A 184 2.78 5.64 -12.56
CA ILE A 184 3.64 6.68 -13.14
C ILE A 184 4.22 6.16 -14.45
N ASP A 185 4.15 7.01 -15.47
CA ASP A 185 4.78 6.83 -16.79
C ASP A 185 5.78 7.98 -16.99
N ARG A 186 7.08 7.66 -17.10
CA ARG A 186 8.15 8.66 -17.25
C ARG A 186 9.19 8.24 -18.26
N GLU A 187 9.69 9.22 -19.02
CA GLU A 187 10.91 9.07 -19.82
C GLU A 187 12.16 9.19 -18.94
N VAL A 188 13.00 8.15 -18.90
CA VAL A 188 14.23 8.07 -18.11
C VAL A 188 15.41 7.69 -19.02
N LYS A 189 16.58 8.32 -18.82
CA LYS A 189 17.83 7.92 -19.47
C LYS A 189 18.48 6.78 -18.69
N VAL A 190 19.04 5.80 -19.40
CA VAL A 190 19.81 4.72 -18.76
C VAL A 190 21.15 5.29 -18.31
N GLN A 191 21.49 5.08 -17.04
CA GLN A 191 22.81 5.36 -16.49
C GLN A 191 23.70 4.10 -16.66
N ASP A 192 24.96 4.32 -17.06
CA ASP A 192 25.95 3.26 -17.31
C ASP A 192 26.63 2.80 -16.01
#